data_AF-A0A7V9U5U8-F1
#
_entry.id   AF-A0A7V9U5U8-F1
#
_cell.length_a   1.000
_cell.length_b   1.000
_cell.length_c   1.000
_cell.angle_alpha   90.00
_cell.angle_beta   90.00
_cell.angle_gamma   90.00
#
_symmetry.space_group_name_H-M   'P 1'
#
loop_
_entity.id
_entity.type
_entity.pdbx_description
1 polymer ?
#
loop_
_entity_poly.entity_id
_entity_poly.type
_entity_poly.pdbx_seq_one_letter_code
_entity_poly.pdbx_strand_id
1 'polypeptide(L)'
;MRSILLSASVVVVAAGCMQETSAPGPIPTYRLTATATETNSCSVNVQNISYSSIGQIRGDVPSRFIGTVKDKSYHGFGCWVSVGGAITTANGDGDLIILFSGNSFGKPLAIGTYKLSREILDDMPEFYANVTFRPSNLGGDTFTTNNDAQGSVVVDSSASGGRRIRADVDVVRWTKSIF
;
A
#
# COMPACT_ATOMS: atom_id res chain seq x y z
N MET A 1 60.04 -29.50 -45.00
CA MET A 1 59.56 -28.60 -43.93
C MET A 1 58.19 -28.08 -44.34
N ARG A 2 57.11 -28.48 -43.64
CA ARG A 2 55.74 -28.02 -43.92
C ARG A 2 55.41 -26.89 -42.93
N SER A 3 55.27 -25.67 -43.43
CA SER A 3 54.84 -24.52 -42.64
C SER A 3 53.33 -24.38 -42.73
N ILE A 4 52.65 -24.49 -41.59
CA ILE A 4 51.21 -24.26 -41.45
C ILE A 4 51.03 -22.76 -41.16
N LEU A 5 50.37 -22.04 -42.07
CA LEU A 5 49.94 -20.66 -41.86
C LEU A 5 48.58 -20.68 -41.15
N LEU A 6 48.52 -20.21 -39.90
CA LEU A 6 47.28 -19.91 -39.20
C LEU A 6 46.72 -18.58 -39.72
N SER A 7 45.55 -18.64 -40.35
CA SER A 7 44.75 -17.48 -40.73
C SER A 7 44.03 -16.95 -39.48
N ALA A 8 44.35 -15.73 -39.05
CA ALA A 8 43.65 -15.04 -37.97
C ALA A 8 42.43 -14.28 -38.51
N SER A 9 41.22 -14.71 -38.12
CA SER A 9 39.96 -14.03 -38.44
C SER A 9 39.77 -12.81 -37.54
N VAL A 10 39.69 -11.61 -38.14
CA VAL A 10 39.35 -10.37 -37.45
C VAL A 10 37.83 -10.34 -37.21
N VAL A 11 37.41 -10.39 -35.96
CA VAL A 11 36.01 -10.17 -35.56
C VAL A 11 35.75 -8.66 -35.53
N VAL A 12 34.92 -8.19 -36.46
CA VAL A 12 34.43 -6.81 -36.47
C VAL A 12 33.32 -6.71 -35.42
N VAL A 13 33.64 -6.12 -34.27
CA VAL A 13 32.63 -5.80 -33.24
C VAL A 13 31.89 -4.55 -33.71
N ALA A 14 30.67 -4.73 -34.23
CA ALA A 14 29.77 -3.62 -34.52
C ALA A 14 29.40 -2.93 -33.20
N ALA A 15 29.94 -1.73 -32.99
CA ALA A 15 29.48 -0.82 -31.95
C ALA A 15 28.08 -0.32 -32.31
N GLY A 16 27.06 -1.10 -31.96
CA GLY A 16 25.69 -0.62 -31.95
C GLY A 16 25.57 0.44 -30.86
N CYS A 17 25.40 1.70 -31.25
CA CYS A 17 24.95 2.75 -30.34
C CYS A 17 23.64 2.28 -29.71
N MET A 18 23.65 1.89 -28.44
CA MET A 18 22.42 1.70 -27.68
C MET A 18 21.68 3.04 -27.70
N GLN A 19 20.52 3.08 -28.35
CA GLN A 19 19.57 4.17 -28.17
C GLN A 19 19.29 4.27 -26.67
N GLU A 20 19.53 5.44 -26.09
CA GLU A 20 19.04 5.77 -24.77
C GLU A 20 17.53 5.52 -24.77
N THR A 21 17.11 4.46 -24.08
CA THR A 21 15.71 4.25 -23.76
C THR A 21 15.26 5.46 -22.98
N SER A 22 14.34 6.23 -23.56
CA SER A 22 13.67 7.35 -22.90
C SER A 22 13.29 6.91 -21.48
N ALA A 23 13.73 7.69 -20.48
CA ALA A 23 13.48 7.40 -19.08
C ALA A 23 12.00 6.99 -18.87
N PRO A 24 11.71 5.99 -18.03
CA PRO A 24 10.33 5.58 -17.78
C PRO A 24 9.49 6.81 -17.46
N GLY A 25 8.36 6.96 -18.16
CA GLY A 25 7.43 8.04 -17.86
C GLY A 25 6.97 8.01 -16.39
N PRO A 26 6.42 9.12 -15.87
CA PRO A 26 5.97 9.17 -14.48
C PRO A 26 4.93 8.07 -14.20
N ILE A 27 5.10 7.37 -13.08
CA ILE A 27 4.16 6.33 -12.65
C ILE A 27 2.81 6.99 -12.36
N PRO A 28 1.70 6.54 -12.95
CA PRO A 28 0.39 7.12 -12.69
C PRO A 28 0.02 7.05 -11.20
N THR A 29 -0.45 8.17 -10.66
CA THR A 29 -0.98 8.27 -9.30
C THR A 29 -2.51 8.30 -9.32
N TYR A 30 -3.11 7.75 -8.27
CA TYR A 30 -4.55 7.71 -8.06
C TYR A 30 -4.84 8.26 -6.68
N ARG A 31 -5.94 9.00 -6.54
CA ARG A 31 -6.43 9.40 -5.22
C ARG A 31 -7.14 8.23 -4.56
N LEU A 32 -6.75 7.91 -3.33
CA LEU A 32 -7.43 6.94 -2.48
C LEU A 32 -7.90 7.65 -1.21
N THR A 33 -9.20 7.56 -0.95
CA THR A 33 -9.78 7.93 0.35
C THR A 33 -10.23 6.68 1.07
N ALA A 34 -10.00 6.62 2.37
CA ALA A 34 -10.53 5.56 3.21
C ALA A 34 -10.93 6.10 4.58
N THR A 35 -12.00 5.56 5.15
CA THR A 35 -12.42 5.88 6.52
C THR A 35 -12.73 4.59 7.26
N ALA A 36 -12.13 4.42 8.42
CA ALA A 36 -12.47 3.36 9.37
C ALA A 36 -12.95 3.98 10.67
N THR A 37 -14.03 3.44 11.24
CA THR A 37 -14.63 3.97 12.47
C THR A 37 -14.77 2.89 13.52
N GLU A 38 -14.85 3.33 14.78
CA GLU A 38 -15.04 2.50 15.98
C GLU A 38 -16.24 1.55 15.96
N THR A 39 -17.21 1.74 15.06
CA THR A 39 -18.35 0.83 14.89
C THR A 39 -18.02 -0.36 13.98
N ASN A 40 -16.73 -0.60 13.73
CA ASN A 40 -16.22 -1.59 12.78
C ASN A 40 -16.73 -1.38 11.35
N SER A 41 -16.94 -0.12 10.94
CA SER A 41 -17.22 0.22 9.56
C SER A 41 -15.98 0.74 8.85
N CYS A 42 -15.84 0.36 7.58
CA CYS A 42 -14.75 0.78 6.70
C CYS A 42 -15.32 1.20 5.35
N SER A 43 -14.84 2.29 4.78
CA SER A 43 -15.12 2.68 3.40
C SER A 43 -13.82 3.00 2.67
N VAL A 44 -13.78 2.68 1.38
CA VAL A 44 -12.66 2.99 0.50
C VAL A 44 -13.21 3.54 -0.79
N ASN A 45 -12.60 4.60 -1.31
CA ASN A 45 -12.83 5.07 -2.67
C ASN A 45 -11.49 5.23 -3.38
N VAL A 46 -11.39 4.61 -4.55
CA VAL A 46 -10.24 4.71 -5.44
C VAL A 46 -10.74 4.55 -6.87
N GLN A 47 -10.16 5.30 -7.83
CA GLN A 47 -10.59 5.25 -9.23
C GLN A 47 -12.11 5.45 -9.45
N ASN A 48 -12.75 6.29 -8.63
CA ASN A 48 -14.21 6.54 -8.65
C ASN A 48 -15.07 5.32 -8.31
N ILE A 49 -14.49 4.24 -7.77
CA ILE A 49 -15.22 3.08 -7.26
C ILE A 49 -15.27 3.18 -5.74
N SER A 50 -16.48 3.03 -5.18
CA SER A 50 -16.70 3.03 -3.73
C SER A 50 -16.92 1.62 -3.21
N TYR A 51 -16.20 1.29 -2.14
CA TYR A 51 -16.26 0.03 -1.43
C TYR A 51 -16.66 0.29 0.02
N SER A 52 -17.45 -0.62 0.59
CA SER A 52 -17.88 -0.53 2.00
C SER A 52 -17.69 -1.86 2.71
N SER A 53 -17.44 -1.80 4.02
CA SER A 53 -17.14 -2.95 4.86
C SER A 53 -18.26 -3.97 4.90
N ILE A 54 -17.87 -5.25 4.83
CA ILE A 54 -18.75 -6.41 4.99
C ILE A 54 -18.75 -6.98 6.43
N GLY A 55 -18.39 -6.15 7.42
CA GLY A 55 -18.35 -6.55 8.84
C GLY A 55 -17.10 -7.30 9.29
N GLN A 56 -16.04 -7.35 8.47
CA GLN A 56 -14.77 -8.01 8.80
C GLN A 56 -13.62 -7.01 8.75
N ILE A 57 -13.37 -6.37 9.88
CA ILE A 57 -12.14 -5.60 10.14
C ILE A 57 -11.12 -6.55 10.79
N ARG A 58 -9.89 -6.54 10.28
CA ARG A 58 -8.75 -7.29 10.80
C ARG A 58 -7.87 -6.33 11.60
N GLY A 59 -7.65 -6.66 12.87
CA GLY A 59 -7.09 -5.73 13.85
C GLY A 59 -8.18 -5.08 14.70
N ASP A 60 -7.82 -4.62 15.89
CA ASP A 60 -8.76 -3.95 16.80
C ASP A 60 -9.31 -2.66 16.17
N VAL A 61 -10.62 -2.45 16.19
CA VAL A 61 -11.25 -1.12 16.15
C VAL A 61 -12.21 -0.86 17.34
N PRO A 62 -12.12 -1.50 18.54
CA PRO A 62 -12.84 -1.01 19.72
C PRO A 62 -12.18 0.21 20.40
N SER A 63 -12.78 0.68 21.51
CA SER A 63 -12.30 1.77 22.38
C SER A 63 -10.83 1.68 22.84
N ARG A 64 -10.21 0.52 22.62
CA ARG A 64 -8.78 0.28 22.73
C ARG A 64 -8.33 -0.42 21.45
N PHE A 65 -7.66 0.31 20.57
CA PHE A 65 -6.85 -0.29 19.52
C PHE A 65 -5.63 -0.93 20.19
N ILE A 66 -5.63 -2.23 20.50
CA ILE A 66 -4.45 -2.93 21.04
C ILE A 66 -3.70 -3.56 19.87
N GLY A 67 -3.32 -2.75 18.89
CA GLY A 67 -2.47 -3.22 17.81
C GLY A 67 -1.05 -3.29 18.32
N THR A 68 -0.46 -4.46 18.48
CA THR A 68 0.97 -4.67 18.23
C THR A 68 1.11 -6.17 18.00
N VAL A 69 1.76 -6.56 16.92
CA VAL A 69 2.27 -7.92 16.82
C VAL A 69 3.41 -7.99 17.83
N LYS A 70 3.39 -8.97 18.73
CA LYS A 70 4.47 -9.16 19.71
C LYS A 70 5.82 -9.10 18.97
N ASP A 71 6.76 -8.33 19.52
CA ASP A 71 8.12 -8.15 18.99
C ASP A 71 8.24 -7.34 17.67
N LYS A 72 7.21 -6.56 17.30
CA LYS A 72 7.23 -5.61 16.17
C LYS A 72 7.07 -4.16 16.61
N SER A 73 7.70 -3.24 15.88
CA SER A 73 7.60 -1.79 16.11
C SER A 73 6.65 -1.11 15.12
N TYR A 74 5.61 -1.82 14.70
CA TYR A 74 4.57 -1.29 13.84
C TYR A 74 3.19 -1.84 14.20
N HIS A 75 2.18 -1.10 13.77
CA HIS A 75 0.77 -1.39 13.95
C HIS A 75 0.13 -1.70 12.60
N GLY A 76 -0.78 -2.66 12.56
CA GLY A 76 -1.55 -2.96 11.36
C GLY A 76 -3.05 -2.82 11.61
N PHE A 77 -3.71 -2.10 10.73
CA PHE A 77 -5.15 -2.10 10.55
C PHE A 77 -5.46 -2.71 9.18
N GLY A 78 -6.52 -3.50 9.06
CA GLY A 78 -7.02 -3.90 7.76
C GLY A 78 -8.53 -4.07 7.74
N CYS A 79 -9.15 -3.92 6.58
CA CYS A 79 -10.58 -4.12 6.44
C CYS A 79 -10.92 -4.75 5.09
N TRP A 80 -11.84 -5.72 5.12
CA TRP A 80 -12.46 -6.23 3.91
C TRP A 80 -13.67 -5.39 3.53
N VAL A 81 -13.73 -5.03 2.26
CA VAL A 81 -14.76 -4.17 1.68
C VAL A 81 -15.28 -4.79 0.39
N SER A 82 -16.51 -4.46 0.00
CA SER A 82 -17.10 -4.90 -1.26
C SER A 82 -17.87 -3.76 -1.93
N VAL A 83 -17.94 -3.79 -3.26
CA VAL A 83 -18.79 -2.87 -4.02
C VAL A 83 -20.25 -3.24 -3.77
N GLY A 84 -21.04 -2.26 -3.31
CA GLY A 84 -22.45 -2.46 -2.98
C GLY A 84 -22.70 -3.14 -1.63
N GLY A 85 -21.67 -3.32 -0.80
CA GLY A 85 -21.82 -3.78 0.60
C GLY A 85 -22.18 -5.25 0.80
N ALA A 86 -22.21 -6.06 -0.25
CA ALA A 86 -22.42 -7.50 -0.19
C ALA A 86 -21.31 -8.22 -0.97
N ILE A 87 -20.81 -9.35 -0.45
CA ILE A 87 -19.86 -10.20 -1.17
C ILE A 87 -20.57 -10.70 -2.43
N THR A 88 -20.25 -10.09 -3.55
CA THR A 88 -20.72 -10.54 -4.85
C THR A 88 -19.49 -10.78 -5.69
N THR A 89 -19.32 -12.02 -6.12
CA THR A 89 -18.27 -12.40 -7.08
C THR A 89 -18.34 -11.61 -8.38
N ALA A 90 -19.45 -10.87 -8.61
CA ALA A 90 -19.70 -10.00 -9.75
C ALA A 90 -19.23 -8.54 -9.61
N ASN A 91 -19.22 -7.93 -8.40
CA ASN A 91 -18.97 -6.49 -8.26
C ASN A 91 -17.58 -6.12 -7.69
N GLY A 92 -16.74 -7.10 -7.37
CA GLY A 92 -15.36 -6.86 -6.92
C GLY A 92 -15.28 -6.54 -5.44
N ASP A 93 -14.52 -7.36 -4.73
CA ASP A 93 -14.17 -7.16 -3.33
C ASP A 93 -12.86 -6.38 -3.24
N GLY A 94 -12.50 -5.95 -2.05
CA GLY A 94 -11.24 -5.26 -1.79
C GLY A 94 -10.74 -5.48 -0.39
N ASP A 95 -9.42 -5.35 -0.25
CA ASP A 95 -8.75 -5.46 1.03
C ASP A 95 -7.84 -4.27 1.27
N LEU A 96 -8.21 -3.44 2.24
CA LEU A 96 -7.42 -2.31 2.71
C LEU A 96 -6.53 -2.75 3.85
N ILE A 97 -5.28 -2.31 3.83
CA ILE A 97 -4.31 -2.46 4.89
C ILE A 97 -3.67 -1.10 5.13
N ILE A 98 -3.62 -0.67 6.38
CA ILE A 98 -2.86 0.51 6.81
C ILE A 98 -1.87 0.05 7.88
N LEU A 99 -0.58 0.26 7.62
CA LEU A 99 0.48 0.04 8.58
C LEU A 99 0.90 1.37 9.18
N PHE A 100 1.12 1.44 10.49
CA PHE A 100 1.63 2.63 11.18
C PHE A 100 2.94 2.31 11.88
N SER A 101 3.91 3.22 11.83
CA SER A 101 5.14 3.10 12.59
C SER A 101 4.91 3.36 14.08
N GLY A 102 5.77 2.77 14.92
CA GLY A 102 5.76 2.94 16.37
C GLY A 102 5.45 1.66 17.14
N ASN A 103 5.80 1.65 18.42
CA ASN A 103 5.49 0.55 19.33
C ASN A 103 4.63 1.07 20.48
N SER A 104 3.34 0.80 20.41
CA SER A 104 2.40 1.11 21.48
C SER A 104 1.90 -0.15 22.20
N PHE A 105 2.73 -1.18 22.43
CA PHE A 105 2.29 -2.44 23.09
C PHE A 105 1.36 -2.20 24.29
N GLY A 106 0.12 -2.69 24.17
CA GLY A 106 -0.93 -2.54 25.20
C GLY A 106 -1.62 -1.17 25.26
N LYS A 107 -1.31 -0.24 24.34
CA LYS A 107 -1.80 1.14 24.30
C LYS A 107 -2.55 1.43 22.98
N PRO A 108 -3.57 2.31 23.00
CA PRO A 108 -4.24 2.78 21.79
C PRO A 108 -3.28 3.43 20.79
N LEU A 109 -3.60 3.31 19.49
CA LEU A 109 -2.94 4.09 18.45
C LEU A 109 -2.98 5.58 18.78
N ALA A 110 -1.86 6.26 18.59
CA ALA A 110 -1.72 7.68 18.91
C ALA A 110 -2.62 8.53 18.00
N ILE A 111 -3.21 9.58 18.58
CA ILE A 111 -3.98 10.57 17.83
C ILE A 111 -2.98 11.50 17.13
N GLY A 112 -3.20 11.77 15.86
CA GLY A 112 -2.39 12.70 15.09
C GLY A 112 -2.43 12.44 13.60
N THR A 113 -1.57 13.17 12.89
CA THR A 113 -1.39 13.06 11.44
C THR A 113 -0.10 12.29 11.17
N TYR A 114 -0.23 11.21 10.41
CA TYR A 114 0.84 10.32 10.01
C TYR A 114 1.29 10.67 8.59
N LYS A 115 2.60 10.84 8.42
CA LYS A 115 3.26 11.05 7.12
C LYS A 115 3.26 9.75 6.33
N LEU A 116 3.34 9.84 5.01
CA LEU A 116 3.33 8.66 4.15
C LEU A 116 4.74 8.10 3.97
N SER A 117 4.84 6.78 3.97
CA SER A 117 6.02 6.03 3.57
C SER A 117 5.60 4.86 2.70
N ARG A 118 6.46 4.44 1.78
CA ARG A 118 6.23 3.21 1.01
C ARG A 118 6.31 1.97 1.90
N GLU A 119 7.20 1.97 2.88
CA GLU A 119 7.44 0.84 3.78
C GLU A 119 7.49 1.33 5.22
N ILE A 120 6.94 0.54 6.13
CA ILE A 120 7.03 0.76 7.58
C ILE A 120 8.01 -0.27 8.13
N LEU A 121 9.12 0.22 8.69
CA LEU A 121 10.22 -0.60 9.20
C LEU A 121 10.21 -0.62 10.73
N ASP A 122 10.85 -1.64 11.31
CA ASP A 122 10.88 -1.85 12.77
C ASP A 122 11.66 -0.75 13.53
N ASP A 123 12.48 0.06 12.85
CA ASP A 123 13.24 1.20 13.41
C ASP A 123 12.67 2.57 13.04
N MET A 124 11.54 2.60 12.32
CA MET A 124 10.94 3.84 11.85
C MET A 124 10.36 4.66 13.03
N PRO A 125 10.61 5.98 13.11
CA PRO A 125 9.98 6.84 14.11
C PRO A 125 8.47 6.77 14.06
N GLU A 126 7.76 7.09 15.15
CA GLU A 126 6.30 7.21 15.16
C GLU A 126 5.80 8.23 14.12
N PHE A 127 4.49 8.19 13.83
CA PHE A 127 3.82 9.10 12.90
C PHE A 127 4.17 8.94 11.41
N TYR A 128 4.46 7.71 10.99
CA TYR A 128 4.47 7.31 9.58
C TYR A 128 3.42 6.23 9.32
N ALA A 129 2.85 6.22 8.11
CA ALA A 129 1.90 5.22 7.68
C ALA A 129 2.14 4.79 6.22
N ASN A 130 1.87 3.51 5.96
CA ASN A 130 1.70 2.98 4.61
C ASN A 130 0.24 2.61 4.40
N VAL A 131 -0.31 2.95 3.25
CA VAL A 131 -1.67 2.54 2.84
C VAL A 131 -1.55 1.62 1.64
N THR A 132 -2.14 0.44 1.73
CA THR A 132 -2.21 -0.54 0.64
C THR A 132 -3.65 -0.99 0.44
N PHE A 133 -4.13 -0.99 -0.80
CA PHE A 133 -5.47 -1.46 -1.15
C PHE A 133 -5.41 -2.46 -2.31
N ARG A 134 -6.10 -3.59 -2.16
CA ARG A 134 -6.06 -4.73 -3.07
C ARG A 134 -7.46 -5.08 -3.56
N PRO A 135 -7.95 -4.48 -4.65
CA PRO A 135 -9.24 -4.83 -5.21
C PRO A 135 -9.14 -6.12 -6.05
N SER A 136 -10.10 -7.03 -5.89
CA SER A 136 -10.08 -8.35 -6.53
C SER A 136 -10.29 -8.29 -8.04
N ASN A 137 -10.97 -7.25 -8.53
CA ASN A 137 -11.22 -7.03 -9.95
C ASN A 137 -9.98 -6.61 -10.75
N LEU A 138 -8.85 -6.30 -10.09
CA LEU A 138 -7.60 -5.94 -10.75
C LEU A 138 -6.58 -7.09 -10.83
N GLY A 139 -7.02 -8.34 -10.67
CA GLY A 139 -6.21 -9.51 -11.02
C GLY A 139 -4.92 -9.68 -10.19
N GLY A 140 -4.85 -9.09 -9.00
CA GLY A 140 -3.68 -9.14 -8.12
C GLY A 140 -2.85 -7.86 -8.06
N ASP A 141 -3.20 -6.84 -8.84
CA ASP A 141 -2.60 -5.51 -8.70
C ASP A 141 -2.99 -4.86 -7.37
N THR A 142 -2.10 -4.02 -6.88
CA THR A 142 -2.29 -3.30 -5.62
C THR A 142 -2.16 -1.80 -5.84
N PHE A 143 -2.90 -1.02 -5.07
CA PHE A 143 -2.62 0.39 -4.87
C PHE A 143 -1.81 0.53 -3.60
N THR A 144 -0.71 1.27 -3.63
CA THR A 144 0.10 1.51 -2.43
C THR A 144 0.70 2.91 -2.43
N THR A 145 0.93 3.48 -1.24
CA THR A 145 1.65 4.76 -1.12
C THR A 145 3.11 4.59 -1.52
N ASN A 146 3.69 5.58 -2.18
CA ASN A 146 5.14 5.69 -2.40
C ASN A 146 5.74 6.72 -1.41
N ASN A 147 7.07 6.89 -1.43
CA ASN A 147 7.75 7.82 -0.52
C ASN A 147 7.42 9.29 -0.80
N ASP A 148 6.99 9.61 -2.02
CA ASP A 148 6.64 10.96 -2.46
C ASP A 148 5.11 11.17 -2.52
N ALA A 149 4.34 10.24 -1.94
CA ALA A 149 2.89 10.30 -1.94
C ALA A 149 2.42 11.58 -1.24
N GLN A 150 1.46 12.27 -1.86
CA GLN A 150 0.79 13.42 -1.26
C GLN A 150 -0.36 12.96 -0.35
N GLY A 151 -0.72 13.80 0.61
CA GLY A 151 -1.80 13.53 1.56
C GLY A 151 -1.30 13.01 2.91
N SER A 152 -2.20 12.38 3.66
CA SER A 152 -1.88 11.89 5.00
C SER A 152 -2.87 10.84 5.50
N VAL A 153 -2.47 10.13 6.56
CA VAL A 153 -3.41 9.36 7.38
C VAL A 153 -3.62 10.09 8.69
N VAL A 154 -4.87 10.38 9.04
CA VAL A 154 -5.26 11.03 10.30
C VAL A 154 -5.92 10.02 11.21
N VAL A 155 -5.42 9.93 12.43
CA VAL A 155 -6.04 9.19 13.52
C VAL A 155 -6.63 10.20 14.49
N ASP A 156 -7.95 10.18 14.67
CA ASP A 156 -8.65 11.04 15.63
C ASP A 156 -9.48 10.23 16.62
N SER A 157 -9.97 10.91 17.66
CA SER A 157 -10.89 10.33 18.65
C SER A 157 -12.32 10.67 18.30
N SER A 158 -13.19 9.68 18.40
CA SER A 158 -14.64 9.91 18.41
C SER A 158 -15.09 10.55 19.74
N ALA A 159 -16.36 10.93 19.79
CA ALA A 159 -17.02 11.38 21.02
C ALA A 159 -17.10 10.28 22.11
N SER A 160 -17.01 9.00 21.74
CA SER A 160 -17.02 7.88 22.69
C SER A 160 -15.59 7.49 23.15
N GLY A 161 -14.57 8.16 22.61
CA GLY A 161 -13.16 7.90 22.93
C GLY A 161 -12.49 6.84 22.06
N GLY A 162 -13.24 6.16 21.18
CA GLY A 162 -12.67 5.23 20.21
C GLY A 162 -11.94 5.94 19.08
N ARG A 163 -11.19 5.17 18.28
CA ARG A 163 -10.36 5.71 17.20
C ARG A 163 -11.11 5.71 15.89
N ARG A 164 -10.89 6.77 15.11
CA ARG A 164 -11.29 6.86 13.71
C ARG A 164 -10.06 7.16 12.88
N ILE A 165 -9.92 6.41 11.80
CA ILE A 165 -8.78 6.50 10.88
C ILE A 165 -9.33 7.05 9.56
N ARG A 166 -8.70 8.11 9.04
CA ARG A 166 -9.02 8.71 7.76
C ARG A 166 -7.76 8.77 6.91
N ALA A 167 -7.74 8.08 5.78
CA ALA A 167 -6.69 8.19 4.78
C ALA A 167 -7.21 9.02 3.62
N ASP A 168 -6.45 10.01 3.20
CA ASP A 168 -6.69 10.76 1.97
C ASP A 168 -5.33 10.98 1.30
N VAL A 169 -4.98 10.05 0.42
CA VAL A 169 -3.59 9.80 0.00
C VAL A 169 -3.51 9.56 -1.50
N ASP A 170 -2.38 9.92 -2.08
CA ASP A 170 -2.03 9.51 -3.44
C ASP A 170 -1.36 8.13 -3.39
N VAL A 171 -1.82 7.23 -4.26
CA VAL A 171 -1.32 5.86 -4.37
C VAL A 171 -0.91 5.57 -5.80
N VAL A 172 0.11 4.73 -5.94
CA VAL A 172 0.55 4.19 -7.23
C VAL A 172 0.00 2.78 -7.41
N ARG A 173 -0.35 2.43 -8.65
CA ARG A 173 -0.75 1.06 -8.99
C ARG A 173 0.49 0.21 -9.24
N TRP A 174 0.64 -0.85 -8.47
CA TRP A 174 1.70 -1.84 -8.58
C TRP A 174 1.14 -3.09 -9.23
N THR A 175 1.55 -3.32 -10.47
CA THR A 175 1.20 -4.56 -11.18
C THR A 175 2.13 -5.67 -10.70
N LYS A 176 1.54 -6.79 -10.27
CA LYS A 176 2.33 -7.97 -9.90
C LYS A 176 3.04 -8.46 -11.17
N SER A 177 4.37 -8.28 -11.23
CA SER A 177 5.15 -8.81 -12.35
C SER A 177 5.01 -10.33 -12.35
N ILE A 178 4.42 -10.87 -13.41
CA ILE A 178 4.32 -12.30 -13.65
C ILE A 178 5.71 -12.70 -14.18
N PHE A 179 6.61 -13.05 -13.27
CA PHE A 179 7.81 -13.80 -13.61
C PHE A 179 7.51 -15.29 -13.51
#